data_AF-A0A3D3ZCE8-F1
#
_entry.id   AF-A0A3D3ZCE8-F1
#
_cell.length_a   1.000
_cell.length_b   1.000
_cell.length_c   1.000
_cell.angle_alpha   90.00
_cell.angle_beta   90.00
_cell.angle_gamma   90.00
#
_symmetry.space_group_name_H-M   'P 1'
#
loop_
_entity.id
_entity.type
_entity.pdbx_description
1 polymer ?
#
loop_
_entity_poly.entity_id
_entity_poly.type
_entity_poly.pdbx_seq_one_letter_code
_entity_poly.pdbx_strand_id
1 'polypeptide(L)' 'LFDENAACHLALGMGFADTIQDFQNKTLEECRALGVNDSMIHEDFMIGCDSMNIDGICEDGRVVPIFRSGNWAF' A
#
# COMPACT_ATOMS: atom_id res chain seq x y z
N LEU A 1 4.08 -11.05 -10.55
CA LEU A 1 5.33 -11.42 -9.85
C LEU A 1 6.56 -10.62 -10.30
N PHE A 2 7.11 -10.79 -11.52
CA PHE A 2 8.36 -10.08 -11.87
C PHE A 2 8.18 -8.56 -11.91
N ASP A 3 7.16 -8.07 -12.62
CA ASP A 3 6.98 -6.63 -12.81
C ASP A 3 6.60 -5.88 -11.52
N GLU A 4 5.81 -6.49 -10.64
CA GLU A 4 5.41 -5.90 -9.35
C GLU A 4 6.61 -5.72 -8.39
N ASN A 5 7.69 -6.48 -8.59
CA ASN A 5 8.93 -6.38 -7.83
C ASN A 5 9.96 -5.47 -8.53
N ALA A 6 9.64 -4.93 -9.70
CA ALA A 6 10.48 -3.97 -10.43
C ALA A 6 10.01 -2.51 -10.27
N ALA A 7 8.76 -2.29 -9.85
CA ALA A 7 8.18 -0.96 -9.66
C ALA A 7 7.17 -0.96 -8.52
N CYS A 8 6.99 0.20 -7.87
CA CYS A 8 5.84 0.42 -7.00
C CYS A 8 4.55 0.07 -7.75
N HIS A 9 3.61 -0.57 -7.07
CA HIS A 9 2.34 -1.00 -7.63
C HIS A 9 1.20 -0.71 -6.65
N LEU A 10 -0.02 -0.75 -7.16
CA LEU A 10 -1.25 -0.75 -6.39
C LEU A 10 -2.08 -1.96 -6.81
N ALA A 11 -2.90 -2.47 -5.89
CA ALA A 11 -3.80 -3.58 -6.14
C ALA A 11 -5.25 -3.07 -6.20
N LEU A 12 -5.98 -3.43 -7.26
CA LEU A 12 -7.43 -3.29 -7.29
C LEU A 12 -8.08 -4.56 -6.74
N GLY A 13 -8.94 -4.41 -5.73
CA GLY A 13 -9.74 -5.51 -5.20
C GLY A 13 -9.41 -5.87 -3.75
N MET A 14 -9.31 -7.17 -3.47
CA MET A 14 -9.25 -7.73 -2.12
C MET A 14 -8.00 -7.24 -1.40
N GLY A 15 -8.17 -6.63 -0.23
CA GLY A 15 -7.07 -6.31 0.66
C GLY A 15 -6.66 -7.51 1.50
N PHE A 16 -5.39 -7.61 1.88
CA PHE A 16 -4.92 -8.65 2.79
C PHE A 16 -5.12 -8.23 4.24
N ALA A 17 -5.76 -9.09 5.04
CA ALA A 17 -6.08 -8.79 6.43
C ALA A 17 -4.83 -8.64 7.31
N ASP A 18 -3.71 -9.27 6.94
CA ASP A 18 -2.43 -9.20 7.63
C ASP A 18 -1.72 -7.83 7.51
N THR A 19 -2.26 -6.92 6.70
CA THR A 19 -1.86 -5.50 6.71
C THR A 19 -2.40 -4.72 7.91
N ILE A 20 -3.35 -5.29 8.66
CA ILE A 20 -3.88 -4.71 9.90
C ILE A 20 -3.04 -5.16 11.09
N GLN A 21 -2.69 -4.20 11.95
CA GLN A 21 -2.01 -4.51 13.21
C GLN A 21 -2.85 -5.47 14.07
N ASP A 22 -2.19 -6.51 14.60
CA ASP A 22 -2.81 -7.56 15.42
C ASP A 22 -3.94 -8.35 14.73
N PHE A 23 -3.89 -8.48 13.39
CA PHE A 23 -4.91 -9.20 12.62
C PHE A 23 -5.16 -10.64 13.10
N GLN A 24 -4.16 -11.32 13.65
CA GLN A 24 -4.27 -12.68 14.16
C GLN A 24 -5.27 -12.82 15.32
N ASN A 25 -5.58 -11.71 16.00
CA ASN A 25 -6.54 -11.63 17.09
C ASN A 25 -7.89 -11.04 16.63
N LYS A 26 -8.13 -10.92 15.32
CA LYS A 26 -9.33 -10.31 14.74
C LYS A 26 -10.04 -11.28 13.80
N THR A 27 -11.36 -11.16 13.68
CA THR A 27 -12.10 -11.83 12.61
C THR A 27 -11.93 -11.08 11.29
N LEU A 28 -12.29 -11.74 10.18
CA LEU A 28 -12.26 -11.10 8.86
C LEU A 28 -13.21 -9.89 8.80
N GLU A 29 -14.37 -9.96 9.43
CA GLU A 29 -15.33 -8.87 9.54
C GLU A 29 -14.76 -7.67 10.30
N GLU A 30 -14.02 -7.91 11.39
CA GLU A 30 -13.34 -6.84 12.13
C GLU A 30 -12.25 -6.18 11.30
N CYS A 31 -11.46 -6.95 10.54
CA CYS A 31 -10.46 -6.41 9.62
C CYS A 31 -11.10 -5.57 8.50
N ARG A 32 -12.23 -6.03 7.93
CA ARG A 32 -12.99 -5.28 6.93
C ARG A 32 -13.56 -3.97 7.50
N ALA A 33 -14.04 -3.99 8.73
CA ALA A 33 -14.51 -2.79 9.42
C ALA A 33 -13.39 -1.75 9.67
N LEU A 34 -12.12 -2.19 9.70
CA LEU A 34 -10.94 -1.33 9.79
C LEU A 34 -10.46 -0.81 8.42
N GLY A 35 -11.18 -1.11 7.34
CA GLY A 35 -10.91 -0.57 6.00
C GLY A 35 -10.25 -1.53 5.03
N VAL A 36 -10.05 -2.80 5.39
CA VAL A 36 -9.60 -3.82 4.42
C VAL A 36 -10.70 -4.07 3.39
N ASN A 37 -10.39 -3.84 2.12
CA ASN A 37 -11.36 -3.95 1.04
C ASN A 37 -11.76 -5.40 0.76
N ASP A 38 -13.03 -5.63 0.41
CA ASP A 38 -13.58 -6.95 0.08
C ASP A 38 -13.88 -7.05 -1.43
N SER A 39 -13.39 -8.10 -2.09
CA SER A 39 -13.58 -8.33 -3.52
C SER A 39 -13.27 -9.79 -3.89
N MET A 40 -13.71 -10.23 -5.06
CA MET A 40 -13.35 -11.54 -5.62
C MET A 40 -12.01 -11.55 -6.36
N ILE A 41 -11.47 -10.38 -6.69
CA ILE A 41 -10.23 -10.22 -7.45
C ILE A 41 -9.16 -9.52 -6.61
N HIS A 42 -7.91 -9.70 -6.99
CA HIS A 42 -6.77 -8.91 -6.54
C HIS A 42 -5.86 -8.74 -7.75
N GLU A 43 -5.82 -7.54 -8.31
CA GLU A 43 -5.13 -7.26 -9.57
C GLU A 43 -4.11 -6.15 -9.36
N ASP A 44 -2.83 -6.52 -9.39
CA ASP A 44 -1.71 -5.60 -9.27
C ASP A 44 -1.43 -4.89 -10.59
N PHE A 45 -1.24 -3.57 -10.51
CA PHE A 45 -0.75 -2.77 -11.63
C PHE A 45 0.34 -1.80 -11.17
N MET A 46 1.39 -1.72 -11.97
CA MET A 46 2.60 -0.96 -11.67
C MET A 46 2.40 0.52 -11.98
N ILE A 47 2.89 1.36 -11.07
CA ILE A 47 2.84 2.83 -11.20
C ILE A 47 4.23 3.47 -11.09
N GLY A 48 5.22 2.76 -10.55
CA GLY A 48 6.57 3.29 -10.28
C GLY A 48 7.33 3.69 -11.54
N CYS A 49 8.08 4.79 -11.46
CA CYS A 49 9.01 5.25 -12.50
C CYS A 49 10.18 6.05 -11.89
N ASP A 50 11.20 6.33 -12.69
CA ASP A 50 12.43 7.05 -12.30
C ASP A 50 12.22 8.53 -11.96
N SER A 51 11.06 9.09 -12.28
CA SER A 51 10.67 10.46 -11.99
C SER A 51 9.62 10.55 -10.88
N MET A 52 9.21 9.42 -10.30
CA MET A 52 8.22 9.37 -9.23
C MET A 52 8.76 9.97 -7.93
N ASN A 53 7.93 10.78 -7.27
CA ASN A 53 8.15 11.25 -5.91
C ASN A 53 7.00 10.75 -5.02
N ILE A 54 7.32 10.32 -3.80
CA ILE A 54 6.33 9.89 -2.81
C ILE A 54 6.54 10.69 -1.53
N ASP A 55 5.47 11.28 -1.03
CA ASP A 55 5.41 11.99 0.23
C ASP A 55 4.51 11.25 1.21
N GLY A 56 5.01 11.03 2.42
CA GLY A 56 4.20 10.61 3.55
C GLY A 56 3.60 11.83 4.22
N ILE A 57 2.28 11.79 4.47
CA ILE A 57 1.58 12.83 5.22
C ILE A 57 1.35 12.30 6.63
N CYS A 58 1.96 12.94 7.62
CA CYS A 58 1.76 12.61 9.02
C CYS A 58 0.39 13.09 9.53
N GLU A 59 -0.08 12.54 10.65
CA GLU A 59 -1.35 12.93 11.28
C GLU A 59 -1.40 14.43 11.65
N ASP A 60 -0.26 15.01 12.00
CA ASP A 60 -0.10 16.45 12.27
C ASP A 60 -0.03 17.33 11.01
N GLY A 61 -0.16 16.73 9.82
CA GLY A 61 -0.08 17.40 8.52
C GLY A 61 1.34 17.64 8.01
N ARG A 62 2.38 17.23 8.75
CA ARG A 62 3.76 17.33 8.29
C ARG A 62 4.00 16.41 7.09
N VAL A 63 4.71 16.93 6.10
CA VAL A 63 5.09 16.18 4.90
C VAL A 63 6.50 15.64 5.05
N VAL A 64 6.67 14.33 4.87
CA VAL A 64 7.96 13.64 4.93
C VAL A 64 8.27 13.05 3.56
N PRO A 65 9.40 13.41 2.92
CA PRO A 65 9.79 12.77 1.67
C PRO A 65 10.12 11.30 1.92
N ILE A 66 9.45 10.40 1.20
CA ILE A 66 9.71 8.96 1.25
C ILE A 66 10.53 8.55 0.03
N PHE A 67 10.07 8.89 -1.17
CA PHE A 67 10.82 8.72 -2.42
C PHE A 67 11.08 10.04 -3.11
N ARG A 68 12.24 10.14 -3.77
CA ARG A 68 12.57 11.16 -4.76
C ARG A 68 13.20 10.51 -5.99
N SER A 69 12.72 10.88 -7.17
CA SER A 69 13.20 10.34 -8.45
C SER A 69 13.29 8.79 -8.46
N GLY A 70 12.19 8.14 -8.06
CA GLY A 70 12.04 6.69 -8.10
C GLY A 70 12.84 5.91 -7.05
N ASN A 71 13.52 6.57 -6.11
CA ASN A 71 14.30 5.93 -5.06
C ASN A 71 14.03 6.53 -3.68
N TRP A 72 14.48 5.83 -2.63
CA TRP A 72 14.45 6.33 -1.25
C TRP A 72 15.12 7.70 -1.14
N ALA A 73 14.49 8.60 -0.38
CA ALA A 73 14.99 9.96 -0.20
C ALA A 73 16.26 10.06 0.68
N PHE A 74 16.58 9.01 1.45
CA PHE A 74 17.71 8.94 2.39
C PHE A 74 18.35 7.55 2.40
#